data_AF-A0A3S1HRK2-F1
#
_entry.id   AF-A0A3S1HRK2-F1
#
_cell.length_a   1.000
_cell.length_b   1.000
_cell.length_c   1.000
_cell.angle_alpha   90.00
_cell.angle_beta   90.00
_cell.angle_gamma   90.00
#
_symmetry.space_group_name_H-M   'P 1'
#
loop_
_entity.id
_entity.type
_entity.pdbx_description
1 polymer ?
#
loop_
_entity_poly.entity_id
_entity_poly.type
_entity_poly.pdbx_seq_one_letter_code
_entity_poly.pdbx_strand_id
1 'polypeptide(L)'
;TDMVRPNGLAFSLDESLLYVVDTGRTHGEKNPAHMRVFNVGKHGKKVSGGKVFADCTAGLFDGFRLDSEGRIWTSAFDGIHCYDPDGTLIGKVKVPEVTANCVFGGNKLNCLYIAGTTSLYMVRLMVNGAKTY
;
A
#
# COMPACT_ATOMS: atom_id res chain seq x y z
N THR A 1 -14.75 12.00 5.32
CA THR A 1 -14.12 11.64 4.04
C THR A 1 -15.21 11.10 3.12
N ASP A 2 -15.05 11.28 1.83
CA ASP A 2 -15.89 10.76 0.74
C ASP A 2 -15.48 9.34 0.27
N MET A 3 -14.55 8.70 0.98
CA MET A 3 -14.17 7.30 0.72
C MET A 3 -15.32 6.33 0.96
N VAL A 4 -15.42 5.30 0.11
CA VAL A 4 -16.53 4.34 0.14
C VAL A 4 -16.22 3.17 1.07
N ARG A 5 -15.05 2.53 0.90
CA ARG A 5 -14.57 1.41 1.74
C ARG A 5 -13.09 1.59 2.05
N PRO A 6 -12.72 2.44 3.03
CA PRO A 6 -11.33 2.54 3.46
C PRO A 6 -10.85 1.19 4.01
N ASN A 7 -9.63 0.78 3.64
CA ASN A 7 -9.06 -0.50 4.05
C ASN A 7 -7.60 -0.33 4.53
N GLY A 8 -6.60 -0.71 3.71
CA GLY A 8 -5.19 -0.54 4.06
C GLY A 8 -4.82 0.93 4.33
N LEU A 9 -3.91 1.13 5.29
CA LEU A 9 -3.36 2.43 5.63
C LEU A 9 -1.90 2.34 6.07
N ALA A 10 -1.14 3.40 5.81
CA ALA A 10 0.18 3.64 6.39
C ALA A 10 0.52 5.14 6.29
N PHE A 11 1.43 5.58 7.16
CA PHE A 11 1.99 6.93 7.10
C PHE A 11 3.23 6.99 6.19
N SER A 12 3.58 8.18 5.70
CA SER A 12 4.94 8.44 5.20
C SER A 12 5.99 8.27 6.31
N LEU A 13 7.26 8.20 5.93
CA LEU A 13 8.36 7.98 6.88
C LEU A 13 8.48 9.04 7.98
N ASP A 14 8.05 10.27 7.67
CA ASP A 14 8.03 11.42 8.58
C ASP A 14 6.64 11.70 9.19
N GLU A 15 5.69 10.80 8.92
CA GLU A 15 4.29 10.88 9.34
C GLU A 15 3.51 12.13 8.87
N SER A 16 4.05 12.89 7.92
CA SER A 16 3.40 14.09 7.37
C SER A 16 2.28 13.77 6.38
N LEU A 17 2.27 12.55 5.83
CA LEU A 17 1.26 12.04 4.92
C LEU A 17 0.61 10.76 5.47
N LEU A 18 -0.70 10.62 5.22
CA LEU A 18 -1.47 9.41 5.48
C LEU A 18 -1.98 8.86 4.15
N TYR A 19 -1.57 7.64 3.82
CA TYR A 19 -2.07 6.90 2.67
C TYR A 19 -3.21 5.98 3.11
N VAL A 20 -4.29 5.93 2.34
CA VAL A 20 -5.43 5.04 2.61
C VAL A 20 -5.96 4.47 1.31
N VAL A 21 -6.10 3.15 1.24
CA VAL A 21 -6.73 2.45 0.12
C VAL A 21 -8.25 2.55 0.24
N ASP A 22 -8.94 2.78 -0.88
CA ASP A 22 -10.39 2.64 -1.01
C ASP A 22 -10.73 1.42 -1.87
N THR A 23 -11.30 0.39 -1.24
CA THR A 23 -11.77 -0.83 -1.91
C THR A 23 -13.24 -0.72 -2.33
N GLY A 24 -13.74 0.50 -2.53
CA GLY A 24 -15.14 0.78 -2.83
C GLY A 24 -15.75 -0.09 -3.93
N ARG A 25 -14.96 -0.49 -4.94
CA ARG A 25 -15.38 -1.38 -6.03
C ARG A 25 -15.90 -2.75 -5.59
N THR A 26 -15.58 -3.19 -4.37
CA THR A 26 -16.21 -4.37 -3.72
C THR A 26 -17.72 -4.20 -3.46
N HIS A 27 -18.22 -2.96 -3.50
CA HIS A 27 -19.61 -2.58 -3.18
C HIS A 27 -20.31 -1.85 -4.33
N GLY A 28 -19.78 -1.97 -5.55
CA GLY A 28 -20.36 -1.39 -6.74
C GLY A 28 -19.28 -1.16 -7.79
N GLU A 29 -19.49 -1.64 -9.01
CA GLU A 29 -18.46 -1.61 -10.06
C GLU A 29 -17.94 -0.19 -10.37
N LYS A 30 -18.80 0.81 -10.23
CA LYS A 30 -18.47 2.23 -10.47
C LYS A 30 -17.74 2.90 -9.30
N ASN A 31 -17.64 2.23 -8.15
CA ASN A 31 -16.94 2.79 -6.99
C ASN A 31 -15.41 2.75 -7.20
N PRO A 32 -14.65 3.51 -6.38
CA PRO A 32 -13.20 3.61 -6.53
C PRO A 32 -12.45 2.30 -6.27
N ALA A 33 -11.26 2.22 -6.89
CA ALA A 33 -10.27 1.16 -6.70
C ALA A 33 -8.86 1.81 -6.63
N HIS A 34 -8.73 2.81 -5.78
CA HIS A 34 -7.57 3.70 -5.73
C HIS A 34 -6.98 3.79 -4.32
N MET A 35 -5.75 4.26 -4.23
CA MET A 35 -5.15 4.76 -3.00
C MET A 35 -5.22 6.28 -2.98
N ARG A 36 -5.55 6.87 -1.84
CA ARG A 36 -5.55 8.31 -1.61
C ARG A 36 -4.46 8.69 -0.62
N VAL A 37 -3.96 9.92 -0.75
CA VAL A 37 -2.99 10.51 0.16
C VAL A 37 -3.55 11.79 0.77
N PHE A 38 -3.41 11.90 2.08
CA PHE A 38 -3.89 13.01 2.91
C PHE A 38 -2.73 13.66 3.63
N ASN A 39 -2.84 14.96 3.89
CA ASN A 39 -1.88 15.68 4.72
C ASN A 39 -2.22 15.47 6.20
N VAL A 40 -1.19 15.27 7.01
CA VAL A 40 -1.28 15.16 8.47
C VAL A 40 -0.75 16.44 9.08
N GLY A 41 -1.60 17.13 9.83
CA GLY A 41 -1.26 18.35 10.53
C GLY A 41 -0.33 18.10 11.73
N LYS A 42 0.25 19.19 12.25
CA LYS A 42 1.18 19.15 13.39
C LYS A 42 0.66 18.28 14.54
N HIS A 43 1.52 17.40 15.05
CA HIS A 43 1.21 16.46 16.14
C HIS A 43 0.03 15.50 15.83
N GLY A 44 -0.26 15.20 14.56
CA GLY A 44 -1.30 14.26 14.17
C GLY A 44 -2.74 14.73 14.46
N LYS A 45 -2.94 16.02 14.79
CA LYS A 45 -4.24 16.51 15.28
C LYS A 45 -5.31 16.72 14.20
N LYS A 46 -4.92 16.73 12.92
CA LYS A 46 -5.83 16.97 11.81
C LYS A 46 -5.37 16.22 10.58
N VAL A 47 -6.31 15.63 9.85
CA VAL A 47 -6.09 15.08 8.51
C VAL A 47 -6.89 15.93 7.52
N SER A 48 -6.28 16.30 6.38
CA SER A 48 -6.92 17.13 5.36
C SER A 48 -6.48 16.77 3.94
N GLY A 49 -7.20 17.28 2.94
CA GLY A 49 -6.95 16.95 1.54
C GLY A 49 -7.54 15.59 1.17
N GLY A 50 -6.75 14.77 0.47
CA GLY A 50 -7.21 13.47 -0.04
C GLY A 50 -7.20 13.41 -1.55
N LYS A 51 -6.06 13.67 -2.19
CA LYS A 51 -5.93 13.46 -3.64
C LYS A 51 -5.70 11.97 -3.93
N VAL A 52 -6.03 11.55 -5.14
CA VAL A 52 -5.64 10.21 -5.62
C VAL A 52 -4.11 10.16 -5.71
N PHE A 53 -3.54 9.11 -5.14
CA PHE A 53 -2.12 8.77 -5.25
C PHE A 53 -1.90 7.85 -6.44
N ALA A 54 -2.66 6.75 -6.51
CA ALA A 54 -2.60 5.79 -7.61
C ALA A 54 -3.92 5.02 -7.76
N ASP A 55 -4.28 4.69 -8.99
CA ASP A 55 -5.32 3.71 -9.30
C ASP A 55 -4.72 2.30 -9.39
N CYS A 56 -5.47 1.29 -8.94
CA CYS A 56 -5.02 -0.08 -9.07
C CYS A 56 -5.04 -0.54 -10.52
N THR A 57 -3.90 -1.04 -10.99
CA THR A 57 -3.74 -1.55 -12.37
C THR A 57 -4.16 -3.01 -12.52
N ALA A 58 -4.50 -3.69 -11.42
CA ALA A 58 -4.90 -5.10 -11.41
C ALA A 58 -5.84 -5.40 -10.24
N GLY A 59 -7.15 -5.28 -10.48
CA GLY A 59 -8.18 -5.54 -9.48
C GLY A 59 -8.28 -4.41 -8.47
N LEU A 60 -7.87 -4.68 -7.22
CA LEU A 60 -8.00 -3.76 -6.08
C LEU A 60 -6.71 -3.75 -5.28
N PHE A 61 -6.39 -2.60 -4.69
CA PHE A 61 -5.44 -2.56 -3.59
C PHE A 61 -6.07 -3.06 -2.29
N ASP A 62 -5.27 -3.54 -1.34
CA ASP A 62 -5.71 -3.84 0.02
C ASP A 62 -4.64 -3.36 1.02
N GLY A 63 -3.89 -4.27 1.66
CA GLY A 63 -2.80 -3.93 2.58
C GLY A 63 -1.52 -3.51 1.87
N PHE A 64 -0.77 -2.59 2.49
CA PHE A 64 0.50 -2.11 1.95
C PHE A 64 1.48 -1.68 3.05
N ARG A 65 2.76 -1.55 2.69
CA ARG A 65 3.84 -1.02 3.54
C ARG A 65 4.77 -0.11 2.76
N LEU A 66 5.51 0.73 3.47
CA LEU A 66 6.58 1.54 2.90
C LEU A 66 7.93 0.85 3.10
N ASP A 67 8.83 1.06 2.15
CA ASP A 67 10.26 0.81 2.37
C ASP A 67 10.98 2.06 2.88
N SER A 68 12.27 1.90 3.18
CA SER A 68 13.13 2.94 3.75
C SER A 68 13.41 4.14 2.82
N GLU A 69 13.06 4.06 1.54
CA GLU A 69 13.10 5.18 0.60
C GLU A 69 11.71 5.84 0.43
N GLY A 70 10.70 5.34 1.13
CA GLY A 70 9.33 5.86 1.07
C GLY A 70 8.50 5.28 -0.07
N ARG A 71 9.01 4.29 -0.81
CA ARG A 71 8.24 3.61 -1.86
C ARG A 71 7.14 2.76 -1.23
N ILE A 72 5.99 2.70 -1.89
CA ILE A 72 4.81 1.98 -1.42
C ILE A 72 4.72 0.62 -2.08
N TRP A 73 4.68 -0.42 -1.27
CA TRP A 73 4.51 -1.81 -1.65
C TRP A 73 3.09 -2.25 -1.29
N THR A 74 2.19 -2.28 -2.28
CA THR A 74 0.76 -2.53 -2.09
C THR A 74 0.31 -3.83 -2.72
N SER A 75 -0.56 -4.56 -2.03
CA SER A 75 -1.17 -5.77 -2.55
C SER A 75 -2.12 -5.47 -3.72
N ALA A 76 -2.26 -6.41 -4.64
CA ALA A 76 -3.13 -6.38 -5.81
C ALA A 76 -3.52 -7.82 -6.25
N PHE A 77 -4.37 -7.95 -7.26
CA PHE A 77 -4.86 -9.26 -7.73
C PHE A 77 -3.77 -10.11 -8.39
N ASP A 78 -2.73 -9.48 -8.94
CA ASP A 78 -1.63 -10.13 -9.62
C ASP A 78 -0.32 -10.11 -8.80
N GLY A 79 -0.40 -9.76 -7.51
CA GLY A 79 0.73 -9.73 -6.57
C GLY A 79 0.95 -8.37 -5.92
N ILE A 80 2.21 -8.01 -5.64
CA ILE A 80 2.55 -6.72 -5.01
C ILE A 80 2.99 -5.71 -6.07
N HIS A 81 2.45 -4.50 -6.02
CA HIS A 81 2.89 -3.37 -6.84
C HIS A 81 3.79 -2.45 -6.01
N CYS A 82 4.88 -1.98 -6.61
CA CYS A 82 5.79 -1.01 -6.01
C CYS A 82 5.62 0.35 -6.70
N TYR A 83 5.23 1.35 -5.93
CA TYR A 83 5.06 2.73 -6.36
C TYR A 83 6.14 3.63 -5.76
N ASP A 84 6.70 4.51 -6.57
CA ASP A 84 7.55 5.62 -6.13
C ASP A 84 6.71 6.63 -5.32
N PRO A 85 7.29 7.38 -4.35
CA PRO A 85 6.62 8.47 -3.63
C PRO A 85 5.84 9.48 -4.49
N ASP A 86 6.17 9.63 -5.78
CA ASP A 86 5.43 10.51 -6.70
C ASP A 86 4.14 9.89 -7.29
N GLY A 87 3.88 8.61 -7.05
CA GLY A 87 2.73 7.86 -7.59
C GLY A 87 3.03 7.04 -8.85
N THR A 88 4.28 7.00 -9.31
CA THR A 88 4.71 6.21 -10.46
C THR A 88 4.81 4.73 -10.09
N LEU A 89 4.15 3.85 -10.86
CA LEU A 89 4.33 2.40 -10.73
C LEU A 89 5.70 2.00 -11.31
N ILE A 90 6.63 1.56 -10.46
CA ILE A 90 8.00 1.24 -10.87
C ILE A 90 8.29 -0.27 -10.95
N GLY A 91 7.39 -1.12 -10.44
CA GLY A 91 7.56 -2.57 -10.54
C GLY A 91 6.44 -3.39 -9.93
N LYS A 92 6.47 -4.71 -10.19
CA LYS A 92 5.55 -5.68 -9.60
C LYS A 92 6.28 -6.96 -9.19
N VAL A 93 5.95 -7.49 -8.02
CA VAL A 93 6.27 -8.87 -7.61
C VAL A 93 5.04 -9.72 -7.87
N LYS A 94 5.12 -10.58 -8.89
CA LYS A 94 4.02 -11.47 -9.26
C LYS A 94 3.94 -12.67 -8.31
N VAL A 95 2.74 -13.00 -7.88
CA VAL A 95 2.43 -14.28 -7.20
C VAL A 95 1.16 -14.86 -7.84
N PRO A 96 0.94 -16.19 -7.83
CA PRO A 96 -0.14 -16.83 -8.57
C PRO A 96 -1.50 -16.75 -7.85
N GLU A 97 -1.72 -15.73 -7.01
CA GLU A 97 -2.93 -15.55 -6.20
C GLU A 97 -3.23 -14.07 -5.96
N VAL A 98 -4.50 -13.77 -5.63
CA VAL A 98 -4.88 -12.44 -5.14
C VAL A 98 -4.23 -12.21 -3.77
N THR A 99 -3.60 -11.05 -3.61
CA THR A 99 -2.89 -10.69 -2.38
C THR A 99 -3.68 -9.70 -1.54
N ALA A 100 -3.80 -9.99 -0.26
CA ALA A 100 -4.54 -9.15 0.68
C ALA A 100 -3.62 -8.24 1.51
N ASN A 101 -2.37 -8.65 1.76
CA ASN A 101 -1.45 -7.89 2.60
C ASN A 101 0.01 -8.25 2.35
N CYS A 102 0.91 -7.39 2.83
CA CYS A 102 2.34 -7.66 2.86
C CYS A 102 3.05 -6.96 4.02
N VAL A 103 4.20 -7.48 4.43
CA VAL A 103 5.05 -6.84 5.46
C VAL A 103 6.52 -7.15 5.24
N PHE A 104 7.37 -6.16 5.48
CA PHE A 104 8.82 -6.37 5.51
C PHE A 104 9.25 -7.03 6.82
N GLY A 105 10.15 -7.99 6.73
CA GLY A 105 10.70 -8.70 7.88
C GLY A 105 12.07 -9.31 7.60
N GLY A 106 12.47 -10.25 8.46
CA GLY A 106 13.84 -10.77 8.52
C GLY A 106 14.79 -9.78 9.21
N ASN A 107 15.99 -10.25 9.57
CA ASN A 107 16.94 -9.48 10.39
C ASN A 107 17.38 -8.15 9.76
N LYS A 108 17.25 -8.02 8.44
CA LYS A 108 17.59 -6.81 7.69
C LYS A 108 16.34 -6.08 7.16
N LEU A 109 15.12 -6.51 7.50
CA LEU A 109 13.88 -5.98 6.91
C LEU A 109 13.85 -6.04 5.37
N ASN A 110 14.55 -7.00 4.76
CA ASN A 110 14.65 -7.13 3.30
C ASN A 110 13.94 -8.37 2.74
N CYS A 111 13.11 -9.03 3.56
CA CYS A 111 12.18 -10.06 3.11
C CYS A 111 10.77 -9.46 3.11
N LEU A 112 10.12 -9.40 1.95
CA LEU A 112 8.71 -9.03 1.87
C LEU A 112 7.86 -10.30 1.95
N TYR A 113 7.15 -10.45 3.06
CA TYR A 113 6.15 -11.50 3.27
C TYR A 113 4.82 -11.06 2.66
N ILE A 114 4.13 -11.98 1.99
CA ILE A 114 2.94 -11.68 1.19
C ILE A 114 1.85 -12.70 1.53
N ALA A 115 0.71 -12.23 2.01
CA ALA A 115 -0.47 -13.05 2.24
C ALA A 115 -1.27 -13.17 0.93
N GLY A 116 -1.05 -14.26 0.21
CA GLY A 116 -1.91 -14.71 -0.87
C GLY A 116 -3.13 -15.42 -0.29
N THR A 117 -4.20 -15.52 -1.09
CA THR A 117 -5.51 -16.05 -0.66
C THR A 117 -5.41 -17.33 0.18
N THR A 118 -4.61 -18.30 -0.25
CA THR A 118 -4.44 -19.60 0.44
C THR A 118 -3.01 -19.89 0.88
N SER A 119 -2.04 -19.05 0.51
CA SER A 119 -0.61 -19.28 0.75
C SER A 119 0.11 -18.05 1.30
N LEU A 120 1.19 -18.30 2.05
CA LEU A 120 2.15 -17.27 2.45
C LEU A 120 3.39 -17.34 1.56
N TYR A 121 3.70 -16.25 0.87
CA TYR A 121 4.91 -16.12 0.04
C TYR A 121 5.94 -15.24 0.74
N MET A 122 7.19 -15.37 0.31
CA MET A 122 8.27 -14.46 0.69
C MET A 122 9.19 -14.22 -0.50
N VAL A 123 9.53 -12.96 -0.73
CA VAL A 123 10.57 -12.56 -1.69
C VAL A 123 11.64 -11.77 -0.95
N ARG A 124 12.91 -12.06 -1.24
CA ARG A 124 14.02 -11.22 -0.79
C ARG A 124 14.23 -10.08 -1.77
N LEU A 125 14.30 -8.87 -1.26
CA LEU A 125 14.49 -7.65 -2.03
C LEU A 125 15.85 -7.02 -1.73
N MET A 126 16.29 -6.14 -2.63
CA MET A 126 17.49 -5.31 -2.47
C MET A 126 17.19 -3.98 -1.74
N VAL A 127 16.03 -3.90 -1.11
CA VAL A 127 15.55 -2.73 -0.35
C VAL A 127 15.20 -3.19 1.06
N ASN A 128 15.22 -2.25 2.01
CA ASN A 128 14.83 -2.51 3.39
C ASN A 128 13.50 -1.85 3.68
N GLY A 129 12.59 -2.54 4.38
CA GLY A 129 11.36 -1.99 4.90
C GLY A 129 11.59 -0.77 5.78
N ALA A 130 10.61 0.13 5.84
CA ALA A 130 10.63 1.22 6.80
C ALA A 130 10.71 0.64 8.22
N LYS A 131 11.60 1.21 9.05
CA LYS A 131 11.68 0.83 10.47
C LYS A 131 10.45 1.38 11.18
N THR A 132 9.55 0.49 11.56
CA THR A 132 8.48 0.81 12.49
C THR A 132 8.97 0.37 13.86
N TYR A 133 9.37 1.35 14.69
CA TYR A 133 9.88 1.26 16.07
C TYR A 133 11.18 0.45 16.32
#